data_AF-A0A1Z8S1E9-F1
#
_entry.id   AF-A0A1Z8S1E9-F1
#
_cell.length_a   1.000
_cell.length_b   1.000
_cell.length_c   1.000
_cell.angle_alpha   90.00
_cell.angle_beta   90.00
_cell.angle_gamma   90.00
#
_symmetry.space_group_name_H-M   'P 1'
#
loop_
_entity.id
_entity.type
_entity.pdbx_description
1 polymer ?
#
loop_
_entity_poly.entity_id
_entity_poly.type
_entity_poly.pdbx_seq_one_letter_code
_entity_poly.pdbx_strand_id
1 'polypeptide(L)' 'MIVANTPEQIDMFRFLSLRSALKLECLGMTRRGQSAYSIIKAEYGFTGNKKSVLEQMEQIIKEVKND' A
#
# COMPACT_ATOMS: atom_id res chain seq x y z
N MET A 1 -21.94 3.17 11.11
CA MET A 1 -21.06 2.19 10.43
C MET A 1 -20.54 2.88 9.18
N ILE A 2 -19.22 3.03 9.02
CA ILE A 2 -18.62 3.60 7.81
C ILE A 2 -18.32 2.42 6.88
N VAL A 3 -18.82 2.48 5.65
CA VAL A 3 -18.68 1.42 4.65
C VAL A 3 -18.11 2.04 3.38
N ALA A 4 -17.07 1.43 2.82
CA ALA A 4 -16.58 1.77 1.50
C ALA A 4 -17.53 1.17 0.45
N ASN A 5 -18.31 2.03 -0.22
CA ASN A 5 -19.35 1.59 -1.16
C ASN A 5 -19.04 1.97 -2.62
N THR A 6 -18.05 2.82 -2.86
CA THR A 6 -17.60 3.15 -4.22
C THR A 6 -16.34 2.36 -4.57
N PRO A 7 -16.10 2.06 -5.87
CA PRO A 7 -14.88 1.40 -6.31
C PRO A 7 -13.61 2.11 -5.83
N GLU A 8 -13.60 3.44 -5.85
CA GLU A 8 -12.45 4.27 -5.45
C GLU A 8 -12.16 4.15 -3.95
N GLN A 9 -13.22 4.11 -3.13
CA GLN A 9 -13.08 3.90 -1.67
C GLN A 9 -12.54 2.51 -1.35
N ILE A 10 -13.00 1.49 -2.08
CA ILE A 10 -12.55 0.10 -1.90
C ILE A 10 -11.08 -0.03 -2.32
N ASP A 11 -10.71 0.57 -3.45
CA ASP A 11 -9.34 0.55 -3.94
C ASP A 11 -8.39 1.30 -2.99
N MET A 12 -8.79 2.48 -2.52
CA MET A 12 -8.03 3.22 -1.51
C MET A 12 -7.88 2.41 -0.20
N PHE A 13 -8.92 1.70 0.23
CA PHE A 13 -8.83 0.84 1.40
C PHE A 13 -7.82 -0.30 1.19
N ARG A 14 -7.82 -0.93 0.01
CA ARG A 14 -6.83 -1.96 -0.38
C ARG A 14 -5.43 -1.38 -0.40
N PHE A 15 -5.25 -0.20 -1.01
CA PHE A 15 -3.97 0.51 -1.07
C PHE A 15 -3.39 0.78 0.32
N LEU A 16 -4.20 1.32 1.24
CA LEU A 16 -3.81 1.59 2.63
C LEU A 16 -3.47 0.31 3.41
N SER A 17 -4.20 -0.77 3.15
CA SER A 17 -3.94 -2.09 3.75
C SER A 17 -2.60 -2.65 3.29
N LEU A 18 -2.31 -2.60 1.99
CA LEU A 18 -1.04 -3.03 1.41
C LEU A 18 0.13 -2.19 1.91
N ARG A 19 -0.03 -0.87 2.01
CA ARG A 19 0.97 0.04 2.59
C ARG A 19 1.33 -0.37 4.02
N SER A 20 0.32 -0.70 4.82
CA SER A 20 0.52 -1.13 6.22
C SER A 20 1.25 -2.48 6.29
N ALA A 21 0.90 -3.43 5.42
CA ALA A 21 1.61 -4.71 5.30
C ALA A 21 3.07 -4.52 4.85
N LEU A 22 3.33 -3.65 3.87
CA LEU A 22 4.69 -3.32 3.41
C LEU A 22 5.53 -2.71 4.54
N LYS A 23 4.94 -1.85 5.38
CA LYS A 23 5.63 -1.31 6.56
C LYS A 23 6.08 -2.41 7.52
N LEU A 24 5.22 -3.41 7.79
CA LEU A 24 5.60 -4.55 8.60
C LEU A 24 6.69 -5.40 7.94
N GLU A 25 6.65 -5.58 6.61
CA GLU A 25 7.71 -6.26 5.86
C GLU A 25 9.06 -5.51 5.91
N CYS A 26 9.05 -4.18 5.94
CA CYS A 26 10.26 -3.37 6.17
C CYS A 26 10.85 -3.57 7.57
N LEU A 27 10.01 -3.91 8.55
CA LEU A 27 10.44 -4.25 9.92
C LEU A 27 10.87 -5.71 10.07
N GLY A 28 10.92 -6.47 8.97
CA GLY A 28 11.36 -7.87 8.96
C GLY A 28 10.24 -8.89 9.20
N MET A 29 8.98 -8.45 9.30
CA MET A 29 7.86 -9.39 9.37
C MET A 29 7.66 -10.09 8.03
N THR A 30 7.26 -11.35 8.10
CA THR A 30 6.96 -12.17 6.92
C THR A 30 5.54 -12.71 7.00
N ARG A 31 4.95 -13.00 5.85
CA ARG A 31 3.65 -13.65 5.74
C ARG A 31 3.78 -14.90 4.89
N ARG A 32 2.80 -15.80 4.98
CA ARG A 32 2.68 -16.91 4.03
C ARG A 32 2.16 -16.38 2.69
N GLY A 33 2.72 -16.87 1.58
CA GLY A 33 2.35 -16.46 0.23
C GLY A 33 3.14 -15.26 -0.32
N GLN A 34 2.64 -14.65 -1.39
CA GLN A 34 3.29 -13.53 -2.08
C GLN A 34 3.49 -12.32 -1.14
N SER A 35 4.61 -11.61 -1.19
CA SER A 35 4.82 -10.43 -0.33
C SER A 35 3.93 -9.24 -0.72
N ALA A 36 3.61 -8.38 0.25
CA ALA A 36 2.95 -7.10 0.00
C ALA A 36 3.76 -6.27 -1.00
N TYR A 37 5.08 -6.24 -0.85
CA TYR A 37 5.99 -5.60 -1.81
C TYR A 37 5.78 -6.09 -3.25
N SER A 38 5.65 -7.41 -3.46
CA SER A 38 5.47 -7.95 -4.82
C SER A 38 4.09 -7.63 -5.40
N ILE A 39 3.04 -7.70 -4.57
CA ILE A 39 1.67 -7.32 -4.96
C ILE A 39 1.64 -5.85 -5.38
N ILE A 40 2.23 -4.97 -4.56
CA ILE A 40 2.25 -3.53 -4.79
C ILE A 40 2.92 -3.19 -6.13
N LYS A 41 4.05 -3.83 -6.46
CA LYS A 41 4.73 -3.61 -7.74
C LYS A 41 3.92 -4.14 -8.93
N ALA A 42 3.22 -5.26 -8.77
CA ALA A 42 2.42 -5.85 -9.83
C ALA A 42 1.14 -5.04 -10.11
N GLU A 43 0.46 -4.56 -9.06
CA GLU A 43 -0.82 -3.86 -9.18
C GLU A 43 -0.65 -2.37 -9.53
N TYR A 44 0.35 -1.69 -8.94
CA TYR A 44 0.49 -0.22 -9.03
C TYR A 44 1.76 0.24 -9.77
N GLY A 45 2.60 -0.68 -10.23
CA GLY A 45 3.77 -0.35 -11.05
C GLY A 45 4.92 0.35 -10.32
N PHE A 46 4.92 0.38 -8.99
CA PHE A 46 6.02 1.00 -8.23
C PHE A 46 7.38 0.35 -8.51
N THR A 47 8.45 1.14 -8.40
CA THR A 47 9.83 0.69 -8.60
C THR A 47 10.73 1.03 -7.41
N GLY A 48 11.91 0.42 -7.33
CA GLY A 48 12.84 0.54 -6.20
C GLY A 48 12.77 -0.63 -5.22
N ASN A 49 13.28 -0.42 -3.98
CA ASN A 49 13.29 -1.39 -2.89
C ASN A 49 12.11 -1.20 -1.92
N LYS A 50 11.94 -2.07 -0.91
CA LYS A 50 10.80 -2.00 0.03
C LYS A 50 10.62 -0.64 0.71
N LYS A 51 11.72 0.01 1.15
CA LYS A 51 11.67 1.31 1.83
C LYS A 51 11.29 2.42 0.87
N SER A 52 11.92 2.49 -0.30
CA SER A 52 11.60 3.50 -1.31
C SER A 52 10.18 3.35 -1.86
N VAL A 53 9.66 2.12 -1.97
CA VAL A 53 8.27 1.89 -2.38
C VAL A 53 7.30 2.34 -1.28
N LEU A 54 7.62 2.08 -0.01
CA LEU A 54 6.81 2.56 1.11
C LEU A 54 6.73 4.10 1.13
N GLU A 55 7.85 4.78 0.91
CA GLU A 55 7.91 6.25 0.82
C GLU A 55 7.06 6.79 -0.34
N GLN A 56 7.13 6.17 -1.52
CA GLN A 56 6.27 6.53 -2.67
C GLN A 56 4.78 6.40 -2.33
N MET A 57 4.38 5.32 -1.67
CA MET A 57 2.98 5.14 -1.25
C MET A 57 2.56 6.19 -0.21
N GLU A 58 3.43 6.52 0.74
CA GLU A 58 3.15 7.54 1.76
C GLU A 58 3.03 8.93 1.16
N GLN A 59 3.79 9.24 0.10
CA GLN A 59 3.68 10.49 -0.62
C GLN A 59 2.31 10.63 -1.29
N ILE A 60 1.84 9.60 -2.00
CA ILE A 60 0.50 9.60 -2.62
C ILE A 60 -0.60 9.79 -1.55
N ILE A 61 -0.50 9.12 -0.41
CA ILE A 61 -1.48 9.28 0.68
C ILE A 61 -1.49 10.70 1.23
N LYS A 62 -0.33 11.38 1.28
CA LYS A 62 -0.27 12.78 1.71
C LYS A 62 -0.94 13.70 0.70
N GLU A 63 -0.70 13.48 -0.59
CA GLU A 63 -1.33 14.25 -1.67
C GLU A 63 -2.85 14.10 -1.61
N VAL A 64 -3.36 12.88 -1.53
CA VAL A 64 -4.82 12.60 -1.43
C VAL A 64 -5.45 13.16 -0.15
N LYS A 65 -4.69 13.37 0.93
CA LYS A 65 -5.21 13.98 2.16
C LYS A 65 -5.22 15.51 2.14
N ASN A 66 -4.39 16.11 1.29
CA ASN A 66 -4.26 17.55 1.18
C ASN A 66 -5.24 18.14 0.14
N ASP A 67 -5.76 17.30 -0.77
CA ASP A 67 -6.93 17.57 -1.63
C ASP A 67 -8.25 17.29 -0.88
#